data_AF-A0A924GYG4-F1
#
_entry.id   AF-A0A924GYG4-F1
#
_cell.length_a   1.000
_cell.length_b   1.000
_cell.length_c   1.000
_cell.angle_alpha   90.00
_cell.angle_beta   90.00
_cell.angle_gamma   90.00
#
_symmetry.space_group_name_H-M   'P 1'
#
loop_
_entity.id
_entity.type
_entity.pdbx_description
1 polymer ?
#
loop_
_entity_poly.entity_id
_entity_poly.type
_entity_poly.pdbx_seq_one_letter_code
_entity_poly.pdbx_strand_id
1 'polypeptide(L)'
;MRGRLILIVILSVLSFGFAALNWSELVATVPLSFGLMVTQGSVGLVLLTLLAVTLVCFLVASATQETRHLIDYGKHQRTLQEQRDLAEKAETSRYTLLQKQLDTHLSDNRQREAIAASEFEKSMVTSQRELRSQLDAMNQMLATRLREIETHIDARIERLDSVADFQAREVEVERSRVKL
;
A
#
# COMPACT_ATOMS: atom_id res chain seq x y z
N MET A 1 -17.00 4.52 43.03
CA MET A 1 -17.03 5.78 43.82
C MET A 1 -18.27 5.84 44.73
N ARG A 2 -19.51 5.75 44.22
CA ARG A 2 -20.74 5.86 45.04
C ARG A 2 -20.88 4.83 46.17
N GLY A 3 -20.57 3.55 45.93
CA GLY A 3 -20.69 2.49 46.95
C GLY A 3 -19.78 2.67 48.17
N ARG A 4 -18.56 3.22 47.99
CA ARG A 4 -17.61 3.46 49.08
C ARG A 4 -18.05 4.62 49.98
N LEU A 5 -18.53 5.71 49.38
CA LEU A 5 -19.12 6.84 50.11
C LEU A 5 -20.38 6.41 50.88
N ILE A 6 -21.25 5.61 50.26
CA ILE A 6 -22.45 5.08 50.92
C ILE A 6 -22.07 4.19 52.12
N LEU A 7 -21.10 3.28 51.96
CA LEU A 7 -20.61 2.43 53.06
C LEU A 7 -20.04 3.26 54.22
N ILE A 8 -19.26 4.30 53.91
CA ILE A 8 -18.70 5.21 54.91
C ILE A 8 -19.81 5.95 55.67
N VAL A 9 -20.81 6.47 54.96
CA VAL A 9 -21.95 7.17 55.58
C VAL A 9 -22.73 6.22 56.48
N ILE A 10 -22.99 4.99 56.02
CA ILE A 10 -23.66 3.96 56.83
C ILE A 10 -22.85 3.64 58.10
N LEU A 11 -21.53 3.42 57.96
CA LEU A 11 -20.66 3.10 59.10
C LEU A 11 -20.61 4.27 60.11
N SER A 12 -20.57 5.51 59.61
CA SER A 12 -20.61 6.71 60.45
C SER A 12 -21.92 6.83 61.22
N VAL A 13 -23.07 6.67 60.53
CA VAL A 13 -24.39 6.69 61.18
C VAL A 13 -24.51 5.58 62.22
N LEU A 14 -24.01 4.37 61.92
CA LEU A 14 -24.03 3.25 62.87
C LEU A 14 -23.15 3.53 64.10
N SER A 15 -21.97 4.10 63.89
CA SER A 15 -21.03 4.44 64.98
C SER A 15 -21.57 5.56 65.88
N PHE A 16 -22.14 6.62 65.29
CA PHE A 16 -22.81 7.68 66.05
C PHE A 16 -24.07 7.20 66.77
N GLY A 17 -24.88 6.35 66.11
CA GLY A 17 -26.07 5.74 66.72
C GLY A 17 -25.72 4.84 67.90
N PHE A 18 -24.68 4.02 67.77
CA PHE A 18 -24.17 3.19 68.87
C PHE A 18 -23.66 4.04 70.03
N ALA A 19 -22.93 5.13 69.75
CA ALA A 19 -22.45 6.04 70.78
C ALA A 19 -23.60 6.76 71.53
N ALA A 20 -24.64 7.21 70.82
CA ALA A 20 -25.80 7.85 71.42
C ALA A 20 -26.59 6.89 72.31
N LEU A 21 -26.68 5.61 71.93
CA LEU A 21 -27.40 4.60 72.71
C LEU A 21 -26.65 4.22 73.99
N ASN A 22 -25.31 4.21 73.95
CA ASN A 22 -24.45 3.86 75.10
C ASN A 22 -23.92 5.10 75.84
N TRP A 23 -24.64 6.23 75.76
CA TRP A 23 -24.19 7.52 76.28
C TRP A 23 -23.90 7.51 77.79
N SER A 24 -24.73 6.82 78.58
CA SER A 24 -24.56 6.72 80.03
C SER A 24 -23.29 5.99 80.44
N GLU A 25 -22.91 4.94 79.72
CA GLU A 25 -21.68 4.19 79.96
C GLU A 25 -20.45 4.96 79.47
N LEU A 26 -20.59 5.70 78.37
CA LEU A 26 -19.52 6.51 77.82
C LEU A 26 -19.12 7.63 78.78
N VAL A 27 -20.06 8.29 79.45
CA VAL A 27 -19.78 9.43 80.36
C VAL A 27 -19.39 8.97 81.78
N ALA A 28 -19.42 7.67 82.07
CA ALA A 28 -19.04 7.14 83.38
C ALA A 28 -17.59 7.47 83.73
N THR A 29 -17.39 8.08 84.90
CA THR A 29 -16.07 8.51 85.39
C THR A 29 -15.33 7.32 85.98
N VAL A 30 -14.18 6.99 85.39
CA VAL A 30 -13.31 5.89 85.84
C VAL A 30 -11.89 6.45 86.04
N PRO A 31 -11.09 5.94 86.99
CA PRO A 31 -9.68 6.32 87.06
C PRO A 31 -8.93 5.87 85.79
N LEU A 32 -8.45 6.83 84.98
CA LEU A 32 -7.60 6.57 83.81
C LEU A 32 -6.14 6.70 84.19
N SER A 33 -5.34 5.69 83.88
CA SER A 33 -3.88 5.79 83.93
C SER A 33 -3.33 6.06 82.52
N PHE A 34 -2.66 7.19 82.36
CA PHE A 34 -1.91 7.55 81.14
C PHE A 34 -0.44 7.08 81.20
N GLY A 35 -0.15 6.06 82.01
CA GLY A 35 1.20 5.50 82.21
C GLY A 35 2.03 6.27 83.24
N LEU A 36 2.04 7.60 83.22
CA LEU A 36 2.78 8.45 84.17
C LEU A 36 1.90 9.26 85.13
N MET A 37 0.60 9.42 84.81
CA MET A 37 -0.37 10.11 85.66
C MET A 37 -1.72 9.41 85.64
N VAL A 38 -2.38 9.40 86.79
CA VAL A 38 -3.75 8.90 86.94
C VAL A 38 -4.70 10.08 87.05
N THR A 39 -5.60 10.22 86.09
CA THR A 39 -6.61 11.29 86.08
C THR A 39 -8.00 10.66 86.06
N GLN A 40 -8.95 11.26 86.75
CA GLN A 40 -10.33 10.79 86.71
C GLN A 40 -11.04 11.41 85.51
N GLY A 41 -11.59 10.56 84.64
CA GLY A 41 -12.26 10.99 83.42
C GLY A 41 -13.08 9.86 82.82
N SER A 42 -13.83 10.18 81.77
CA SER A 42 -14.57 9.16 81.05
C SER A 42 -13.66 8.53 80.00
N VAL A 43 -13.39 7.22 80.13
CA VAL A 43 -12.63 6.46 79.13
C VAL A 43 -13.35 6.47 77.78
N GLY A 44 -14.69 6.39 77.83
CA GLY A 44 -15.55 6.35 76.66
C GLY A 44 -15.41 7.57 75.76
N LEU A 45 -15.37 8.77 76.34
CA LEU A 45 -15.22 10.02 75.58
C LEU A 45 -13.83 10.12 74.93
N VAL A 46 -12.78 9.66 75.62
CA VAL A 46 -11.41 9.66 75.07
C VAL A 46 -11.30 8.71 73.88
N LEU A 47 -11.79 7.48 74.01
CA LEU A 47 -11.81 6.49 72.92
C LEU A 47 -12.68 6.96 71.74
N LEU A 48 -13.85 7.54 72.02
CA LEU A 48 -14.75 8.04 70.99
C LEU A 48 -14.14 9.21 70.21
N THR A 49 -13.47 10.14 70.91
CA THR A 49 -12.77 11.26 70.26
C THR A 49 -11.63 10.75 69.38
N LEU A 50 -10.84 9.80 69.87
CA LEU A 50 -9.75 9.21 69.10
C LEU A 50 -10.26 8.44 67.86
N LEU A 51 -11.38 7.74 68.00
CA LEU A 51 -12.04 7.05 66.89
C LEU A 51 -12.61 8.04 65.86
N ALA A 52 -13.25 9.11 66.31
CA ALA A 52 -13.77 10.16 65.43
C ALA A 52 -12.63 10.84 64.63
N VAL A 53 -11.51 11.15 65.29
CA VAL A 53 -10.35 11.77 64.63
C VAL A 53 -9.72 10.82 63.59
N THR A 54 -9.54 9.55 63.93
CA THR A 54 -8.99 8.56 62.98
C THR A 54 -9.92 8.34 61.80
N LEU A 55 -11.24 8.30 62.02
CA LEU A 55 -12.23 8.24 60.95
C LEU A 55 -12.12 9.45 60.00
N VAL A 56 -12.10 10.67 60.53
CA VAL A 56 -11.97 11.89 59.73
C VAL A 56 -10.66 11.91 58.93
N CYS A 57 -9.54 11.52 59.54
CA CYS A 57 -8.25 11.41 58.85
C CYS A 57 -8.33 10.40 57.69
N PHE A 58 -8.98 9.25 57.92
CA PHE A 58 -9.21 8.24 56.90
C PHE A 58 -10.10 8.76 55.75
N LEU A 59 -11.11 9.58 56.05
CA LEU A 59 -11.96 10.23 55.03
C LEU A 59 -11.16 11.20 54.15
N VAL A 60 -10.33 12.05 54.76
CA VAL A 60 -9.49 13.01 54.04
C VAL A 60 -8.46 12.28 53.17
N ALA A 61 -7.80 11.26 53.71
CA ALA A 61 -6.86 10.43 52.95
C ALA A 61 -7.55 9.68 51.80
N SER A 62 -8.76 9.16 52.02
CA SER A 62 -9.55 8.45 51.01
C SER A 62 -10.04 9.36 49.88
N ALA A 63 -10.44 10.60 50.21
CA ALA A 63 -10.88 11.60 49.24
C ALA A 63 -9.72 12.10 48.35
N THR A 64 -8.54 12.28 48.93
CA THR A 64 -7.35 12.74 48.18
C THR A 64 -6.80 11.70 47.21
N GLN A 65 -7.07 10.41 47.43
CA GLN A 65 -6.69 9.34 46.50
C GLN A 65 -7.51 9.34 45.21
N GLU A 66 -8.75 9.84 45.24
CA GLU A 66 -9.66 9.81 44.10
C GLU A 66 -9.26 10.84 43.01
N THR A 67 -8.63 11.95 43.41
CA THR A 67 -8.20 13.04 42.52
C THR A 67 -7.01 12.67 41.63
N ARG A 68 -6.19 11.70 42.04
CA ARG A 68 -4.98 11.31 41.27
C ARG A 68 -5.34 10.48 40.04
N HIS A 69 -6.44 9.73 40.06
CA HIS A 69 -6.80 8.87 38.95
C HIS A 69 -7.41 9.63 37.76
N LEU A 70 -8.25 10.66 37.96
CA LEU A 70 -8.86 11.38 36.83
C LEU A 70 -7.86 12.23 36.01
N ILE A 71 -6.81 12.75 36.66
CA ILE A 71 -5.79 13.57 35.98
C ILE A 71 -4.92 12.71 35.05
N ASP A 72 -4.64 11.46 35.43
CA ASP A 72 -3.83 10.55 34.63
C ASP A 72 -4.58 10.03 33.38
N TYR A 73 -5.91 9.85 33.44
CA TYR A 73 -6.71 9.49 32.26
C TYR A 73 -6.67 10.56 31.17
N GLY A 74 -6.73 11.85 31.55
CA GLY A 74 -6.63 12.94 30.59
C GLY A 74 -5.27 13.04 29.92
N LYS A 75 -4.18 12.76 30.66
CA LYS A 75 -2.83 12.73 30.11
C LYS A 75 -2.61 11.55 29.17
N HIS A 76 -3.07 10.36 29.53
CA HIS A 76 -2.96 9.18 28.66
C HIS A 76 -3.77 9.31 27.37
N GLN A 77 -4.96 9.94 27.43
CA GLN A 77 -5.72 10.25 26.22
C GLN A 77 -5.00 11.26 25.32
N ARG A 78 -4.39 12.31 25.91
CA ARG A 78 -3.61 13.29 25.14
C ARG A 78 -2.39 12.68 24.46
N THR A 79 -1.61 11.86 25.17
CA THR A 79 -0.46 11.17 24.58
C THR A 79 -0.87 10.19 23.48
N LEU A 80 -2.00 9.49 23.63
CA LEU A 80 -2.54 8.62 22.58
C LEU A 80 -3.06 9.42 21.38
N GLN A 81 -3.66 10.60 21.62
CA GLN A 81 -4.13 11.49 20.56
C GLN A 81 -2.95 12.04 19.74
N GLU A 82 -1.88 12.48 20.41
CA GLU A 82 -0.65 12.95 19.77
C GLU A 82 0.03 11.83 18.96
N GLN A 83 0.09 10.62 19.50
CA GLN A 83 0.62 9.46 18.77
C GLN A 83 -0.23 9.11 17.55
N ARG A 84 -1.57 9.19 17.66
CA ARG A 84 -2.48 8.98 16.53
C ARG A 84 -2.28 10.02 15.43
N ASP A 85 -2.17 11.29 15.79
CA ASP A 85 -1.95 12.37 14.82
C ASP A 85 -0.59 12.22 14.10
N LEU A 86 0.46 11.85 14.84
CA LEU A 86 1.77 11.54 14.25
C LEU A 86 1.72 10.31 13.33
N ALA A 87 0.98 9.26 13.71
CA ALA A 87 0.80 8.07 12.89
C ALA A 87 -0.01 8.38 11.63
N GLU A 88 -1.12 9.11 11.75
CA GLU A 88 -1.98 9.50 10.62
C GLU A 88 -1.24 10.39 9.62
N LYS A 89 -0.40 11.31 10.11
CA LYS A 89 0.50 12.12 9.27
C LYS A 89 1.54 11.26 8.55
N ALA A 90 2.12 10.27 9.23
CA ALA A 90 3.06 9.34 8.63
C ALA A 90 2.40 8.43 7.58
N GLU A 91 1.18 7.95 7.85
CA GLU A 91 0.37 7.16 6.91
C GLU A 91 -0.01 7.98 5.67
N THR A 92 -0.43 9.22 5.85
CA THR A 92 -0.75 10.14 4.74
C THR A 92 0.49 10.37 3.86
N SER A 93 1.65 10.65 4.47
CA SER A 93 2.92 10.81 3.75
C SER A 93 3.29 9.55 2.96
N ARG A 94 3.12 8.36 3.56
CA ARG A 94 3.38 7.09 2.92
C ARG A 94 2.43 6.84 1.74
N TYR A 95 1.15 7.18 1.88
CA TYR A 95 0.17 7.08 0.80
C TYR A 95 0.55 7.99 -0.38
N THR A 96 0.87 9.26 -0.11
CA THR A 96 1.31 10.20 -1.14
C THR A 96 2.60 9.74 -1.84
N LEU A 97 3.56 9.18 -1.08
CA LEU A 97 4.79 8.63 -1.66
C LEU A 97 4.50 7.45 -2.61
N LEU A 98 3.67 6.50 -2.17
CA LEU A 98 3.29 5.35 -2.99
C LEU A 98 2.53 5.76 -4.25
N GLN A 99 1.61 6.72 -4.14
CA GLN A 99 0.89 7.27 -5.29
C GLN A 99 1.87 7.89 -6.30
N LYS A 100 2.82 8.71 -5.83
CA LYS A 100 3.83 9.33 -6.68
C LYS A 100 4.72 8.30 -7.37
N GLN A 101 5.12 7.24 -6.66
CA GLN A 101 5.89 6.14 -7.23
C GLN A 101 5.08 5.42 -8.32
N LEU A 102 3.81 5.10 -8.04
CA LEU A 102 2.92 4.44 -9.00
C LEU A 102 2.74 5.29 -10.26
N ASP A 103 2.48 6.58 -10.12
CA ASP A 103 2.34 7.50 -11.25
C ASP A 103 3.62 7.55 -12.11
N THR A 104 4.78 7.55 -11.45
CA THR A 104 6.08 7.52 -12.12
C THR A 104 6.26 6.21 -12.89
N HIS A 105 5.97 5.06 -12.28
CA HIS A 105 6.06 3.76 -12.93
C HIS A 105 5.09 3.62 -14.11
N LEU A 106 3.86 4.12 -13.97
CA LEU A 106 2.88 4.12 -15.07
C LEU A 106 3.31 5.02 -16.22
N SER A 107 3.88 6.19 -15.92
CA SER A 107 4.43 7.08 -16.94
C SER A 107 5.62 6.46 -17.67
N ASP A 108 6.56 5.86 -16.94
CA ASP A 108 7.72 5.16 -17.52
C ASP A 108 7.27 3.98 -18.39
N ASN A 109 6.28 3.20 -17.93
CA ASN A 109 5.76 2.07 -18.70
C ASN A 109 5.09 2.53 -19.99
N ARG A 110 4.24 3.58 -19.93
CA ARG A 110 3.64 4.18 -21.15
C ARG A 110 4.69 4.69 -22.12
N GLN A 111 5.78 5.29 -21.61
CA GLN A 111 6.88 5.76 -22.45
C GLN A 111 7.60 4.58 -23.12
N ARG A 112 7.88 3.51 -22.39
CA ARG A 112 8.48 2.28 -22.93
C ARG A 112 7.61 1.63 -23.99
N GLU A 113 6.30 1.54 -23.74
CA GLU A 113 5.32 1.02 -24.69
C GLU A 113 5.27 1.87 -25.97
N ALA A 114 5.27 3.20 -25.85
CA ALA A 114 5.30 4.10 -27.00
C ALA A 114 6.60 3.96 -27.82
N ILE A 115 7.75 3.82 -27.15
CA ILE A 115 9.03 3.57 -27.81
C ILE A 115 8.99 2.22 -28.54
N ALA A 116 8.59 1.16 -27.86
CA ALA A 116 8.51 -0.19 -28.43
C ALA A 116 7.54 -0.25 -29.64
N ALA A 117 6.39 0.42 -29.56
CA ALA A 117 5.45 0.54 -30.67
C ALA A 117 6.10 1.27 -31.87
N SER A 118 6.82 2.36 -31.63
CA SER A 118 7.50 3.11 -32.69
C SER A 118 8.65 2.33 -33.34
N GLU A 119 9.38 1.52 -32.55
CA GLU A 119 10.44 0.64 -33.05
C GLU A 119 9.86 -0.51 -33.87
N PHE A 120 8.76 -1.10 -33.40
CA PHE A 120 8.04 -2.13 -34.12
C PHE A 120 7.52 -1.62 -35.47
N GLU A 121 6.93 -0.42 -35.50
CA GLU A 121 6.48 0.23 -36.73
C GLU A 121 7.64 0.45 -37.72
N LYS A 122 8.78 0.97 -37.23
CA LYS A 122 9.99 1.16 -38.06
C LYS A 122 10.50 -0.17 -38.64
N SER A 123 10.54 -1.22 -37.83
CA SER A 123 10.95 -2.56 -38.28
C SER A 123 9.99 -3.11 -39.33
N MET A 124 8.68 -2.98 -39.11
CA MET A 124 7.64 -3.40 -40.05
C MET A 124 7.75 -2.67 -41.40
N VAL A 125 7.95 -1.35 -41.38
CA VAL A 125 8.16 -0.55 -42.61
C VAL A 125 9.44 -0.98 -43.33
N THR A 126 10.51 -1.27 -42.60
CA THR A 126 11.78 -1.72 -43.18
C THR A 126 11.63 -3.10 -43.83
N SER A 127 11.00 -4.05 -43.14
CA SER A 127 10.67 -5.38 -43.67
C SER A 127 9.78 -5.29 -44.90
N GLN A 128 8.76 -4.43 -44.89
CA GLN A 128 7.89 -4.22 -46.06
C GLN A 128 8.66 -3.67 -47.27
N ARG A 129 9.60 -2.74 -47.05
CA ARG A 129 10.46 -2.20 -48.11
C ARG A 129 11.40 -3.27 -48.65
N GLU A 130 11.98 -4.09 -47.77
CA GLU A 130 12.84 -5.20 -48.17
C GLU A 130 12.07 -6.22 -49.03
N LEU A 131 10.88 -6.64 -48.60
CA LEU A 131 10.02 -7.53 -49.39
C LEU A 131 9.67 -6.94 -50.77
N ARG A 132 9.35 -5.64 -50.84
CA ARG A 132 9.11 -4.97 -52.13
C ARG A 132 10.36 -5.00 -53.02
N SER A 133 11.53 -4.70 -52.47
CA SER A 133 12.78 -4.74 -53.22
C SER A 133 13.13 -6.15 -53.73
N GLN A 134 12.88 -7.20 -52.92
CA GLN A 134 13.07 -8.58 -53.33
C GLN A 134 12.11 -8.98 -54.46
N LEU A 135 10.85 -8.56 -54.39
CA LEU A 135 9.87 -8.76 -55.47
C LEU A 135 10.29 -8.04 -56.75
N ASP A 136 10.74 -6.79 -56.67
CA ASP A 136 11.20 -6.04 -57.84
C ASP A 136 12.45 -6.67 -58.46
N ALA A 137 13.42 -7.11 -57.65
CA ALA A 137 14.60 -7.83 -58.12
C ALA A 137 14.22 -9.16 -58.79
N MET A 138 13.27 -9.90 -58.23
CA MET A 138 12.76 -11.15 -58.81
C MET A 138 12.04 -10.89 -60.13
N ASN A 139 11.20 -9.84 -60.22
CA ASN A 139 10.55 -9.43 -61.46
C ASN A 139 11.55 -9.06 -62.54
N GLN A 140 12.59 -8.29 -62.20
CA GLN A 140 13.66 -7.94 -63.13
C GLN A 140 14.45 -9.17 -63.60
N MET A 141 14.72 -10.12 -62.69
CA MET A 141 15.38 -11.38 -63.03
C MET A 141 14.51 -12.20 -63.98
N LEU A 142 13.21 -12.34 -63.71
CA LEU A 142 12.27 -13.05 -64.57
C LEU A 142 12.18 -12.40 -65.96
N ALA A 143 12.10 -11.06 -66.04
CA ALA A 143 12.10 -10.34 -67.31
C ALA A 143 13.40 -10.55 -68.10
N THR A 144 14.55 -10.58 -67.42
CA THR A 144 15.84 -10.86 -68.04
C THR A 144 15.90 -12.30 -68.57
N ARG A 145 15.43 -13.27 -67.79
CA ARG A 145 15.34 -14.68 -68.21
C ARG A 145 14.38 -14.89 -69.38
N LEU A 146 13.22 -14.22 -69.37
CA LEU A 146 12.28 -14.27 -70.51
C LEU A 146 12.94 -13.72 -71.77
N ARG A 147 13.63 -12.58 -71.66
CA ARG A 147 14.34 -11.97 -72.78
C ARG A 147 15.42 -12.89 -73.34
N GLU A 148 16.22 -13.53 -72.48
CA GLU A 148 17.24 -14.50 -72.90
C GLU A 148 16.63 -15.68 -73.69
N ILE A 149 15.48 -16.19 -73.23
CA ILE A 149 14.73 -17.24 -73.95
C ILE A 149 14.24 -16.72 -75.30
N GLU A 150 13.65 -15.53 -75.35
CA GLU A 150 13.17 -14.90 -76.59
C GLU A 150 14.32 -14.73 -77.61
N THR A 151 15.49 -14.24 -77.18
CA THR A 151 16.67 -14.14 -78.04
C THR A 151 17.14 -15.50 -78.55
N HIS A 152 17.07 -16.55 -77.73
CA HIS A 152 17.42 -17.91 -78.16
C HIS A 152 16.41 -18.50 -79.15
N ILE A 153 15.13 -18.17 -79.02
CA ILE A 153 14.08 -18.55 -79.97
C ILE A 153 14.31 -17.83 -81.29
N ASP A 154 14.50 -16.52 -81.28
CA ASP A 154 14.79 -15.73 -82.49
C ASP A 154 16.03 -16.23 -83.22
N ALA A 155 17.12 -16.49 -82.50
CA ALA A 155 18.35 -17.03 -83.08
C ALA A 155 18.20 -18.48 -83.61
N ARG A 156 17.18 -19.23 -83.16
CA ARG A 156 16.82 -20.53 -83.75
C ARG A 156 15.96 -20.35 -84.99
N ILE A 157 15.01 -19.42 -84.99
CA ILE A 157 14.17 -19.10 -86.14
C ILE A 157 15.03 -18.63 -87.31
N GLU A 158 15.95 -17.68 -87.09
CA GLU A 158 16.85 -17.17 -88.14
C GLU A 158 17.77 -18.27 -88.71
N ARG A 159 18.22 -19.21 -87.86
CA ARG A 159 18.96 -20.40 -88.31
C ARG A 159 18.11 -21.33 -89.18
N LEU A 160 16.86 -21.56 -88.82
CA LEU A 160 15.96 -22.38 -89.64
C LEU A 160 15.67 -21.71 -91.00
N ASP A 161 15.47 -20.40 -91.00
CA ASP A 161 15.20 -19.62 -92.22
C ASP A 161 16.42 -19.63 -93.17
N SER A 162 17.63 -19.42 -92.63
CA SER A 162 18.87 -19.51 -93.43
C SER A 162 19.15 -20.92 -93.99
N VAL A 163 18.79 -21.99 -93.27
CA VAL A 163 18.86 -23.36 -93.80
C VAL A 163 17.85 -23.57 -94.93
N ALA A 164 16.61 -23.08 -94.76
CA ALA A 164 15.59 -23.13 -95.81
C ALA A 164 16.04 -22.37 -97.08
N ASP A 165 16.64 -21.19 -96.90
CA ASP A 165 17.15 -20.36 -98.00
C ASP A 165 18.37 -21.00 -98.70
N PHE A 166 19.23 -21.69 -97.93
CA PHE A 166 20.33 -22.48 -98.50
C PHE A 166 19.82 -23.68 -99.32
N GLN A 167 18.82 -24.42 -98.80
CA GLN A 167 18.19 -25.50 -99.55
C GLN A 167 17.49 -25.00 -100.82
N ALA A 168 16.82 -23.85 -100.77
CA ALA A 168 16.21 -23.24 -101.95
C ALA A 168 17.25 -22.90 -103.03
N ARG A 169 18.41 -22.34 -102.62
CA ARG A 169 19.54 -22.07 -103.53
C ARG A 169 20.20 -23.34 -104.06
N GLU A 170 20.34 -24.38 -103.25
CA GLU A 170 20.91 -25.66 -103.67
C GLU A 170 20.00 -26.35 -104.69
N VAL A 171 18.68 -26.32 -104.51
CA VAL A 171 17.69 -26.80 -105.49
C VAL A 171 17.73 -25.99 -106.79
N GLU A 172 17.91 -24.67 -106.73
CA GLU A 172 18.06 -23.79 -107.90
C GLU A 172 19.34 -24.13 -108.70
N VAL A 173 20.45 -24.38 -107.99
CA VAL A 173 21.74 -24.78 -108.59
C VAL A 173 21.66 -26.19 -109.19
N GLU A 174 21.03 -27.16 -108.53
CA GLU A 174 20.81 -28.50 -109.06
C GLU A 174 19.96 -28.46 -110.34
N ARG A 175 18.90 -27.62 -110.33
CA ARG A 175 18.02 -27.41 -111.51
C ARG A 175 18.76 -26.73 -112.67
N SER A 176 19.83 -25.97 -112.39
CA SER A 176 20.71 -25.37 -113.41
C SER A 176 21.74 -26.36 -113.98
N ARG A 177 22.18 -27.38 -113.21
CA ARG A 177 23.08 -28.44 -113.68
C ARG A 177 22.42 -29.48 -114.58
N VAL A 178 21.11 -29.73 -114.42
CA VAL A 178 20.35 -30.71 -115.24
C VAL A 178 19.99 -30.17 -116.64
N LYS A 179 20.36 -28.91 -116.96
CA LYS A 179 20.10 -28.26 -118.26
C LYS A 179 21.29 -28.20 -119.23
N LEU A 180 22.36 -28.95 -118.95
CA LEU A 180 23.49 -29.20 -119.87
C LEU A 180 23.46 -30.66 -120.31
#